data_AF-A0A9Q1QCY2-F1
#
_entry.id   AF-A0A9Q1QCY2-F1
#
_cell.length_a   1.000
_cell.length_b   1.000
_cell.length_c   1.000
_cell.angle_alpha   90.00
_cell.angle_beta   90.00
_cell.angle_gamma   90.00
#
_symmetry.space_group_name_H-M   'P 1'
#
loop_
_entity.id
_entity.type
_entity.pdbx_description
1 polymer ?
#
loop_
_entity_poly.entity_id
_entity_poly.type
_entity_poly.pdbx_seq_one_letter_code
_entity_poly.pdbx_strand_id
1 'polypeptide(L)'
;MPPQTKTRTSVGFKAGVKHYKLTYYTSEYQPQDTDILAAFRVTPQPGVPLDRYKGRCSHIGVVPREDNQYICYVAYRLDLFEEGSVTNMFTSIVGNVFRFKALRALRPPHSIQVERDKLNKYDRPLLGCTIKPKLGLSAKNYVYECLPSGLDFTKYDENMNSQPFMHWRDPQAETGEIKGYYLNATPVIDRQKNHGMHFRVLAKALRPSGGDHIHAGTLVGKLEGERDITLGFVDLLRDDYTEIDANRSIYFTQSWVSTPGVLPVASGGIHVWDMPDLTEIFGDDSVLQFGGGTLEHP
;
A
#
# COMPACT_ATOMS: atom_id res chain seq x y z
N MET A 1 22.08 25.11 52.20
CA MET A 1 22.12 24.71 50.77
C MET A 1 22.02 23.20 50.71
N PRO A 2 21.12 22.60 49.92
CA PRO A 2 21.11 21.14 49.75
C PRO A 2 22.31 20.72 48.91
N PRO A 3 22.86 19.51 49.11
CA PRO A 3 24.00 19.03 48.35
C PRO A 3 23.61 18.81 46.88
N GLN A 4 24.31 19.47 45.96
CA GLN A 4 24.16 19.22 44.52
C GLN A 4 24.62 17.79 44.22
N THR A 5 23.70 16.97 43.72
CA THR A 5 24.01 15.64 43.18
C THR A 5 24.88 15.81 41.94
N LYS A 6 26.16 15.45 42.01
CA LYS A 6 27.04 15.41 40.84
C LYS A 6 26.66 14.21 39.98
N THR A 7 26.06 14.45 38.82
CA THR A 7 25.88 13.45 37.77
C THR A 7 27.25 12.97 37.31
N ARG A 8 27.62 11.73 37.62
CA ARG A 8 28.80 11.07 37.03
C ARG A 8 28.45 10.64 35.61
N THR A 9 28.80 11.46 34.62
CA THR A 9 28.77 11.08 33.21
C THR A 9 29.99 10.20 32.91
N SER A 10 29.84 8.88 33.07
CA SER A 10 30.76 7.94 32.44
C SER A 10 30.52 7.96 30.94
N VAL A 11 31.50 8.47 30.18
CA VAL A 11 31.60 8.48 28.70
C VAL A 11 30.71 9.52 27.96
N GLY A 12 31.01 10.80 28.23
CA GLY A 12 31.06 11.96 27.31
C GLY A 12 30.13 12.09 26.09
N PHE A 13 28.94 12.69 26.26
CA PHE A 13 28.26 13.42 25.19
C PHE A 13 28.97 14.77 24.94
N LYS A 14 29.52 14.98 23.74
CA LYS A 14 30.10 16.27 23.32
C LYS A 14 29.14 16.99 22.37
N ALA A 15 28.59 18.11 22.83
CA ALA A 15 27.70 18.96 22.04
C ALA A 15 28.41 19.56 20.82
N GLY A 16 27.68 19.70 19.71
CA GLY A 16 28.17 20.28 18.45
C GLY A 16 27.55 19.60 17.22
N VAL A 17 27.51 20.32 16.09
CA VAL A 17 27.06 19.76 14.82
C VAL A 17 28.14 18.82 14.28
N LYS A 18 27.76 17.56 14.02
CA LYS A 18 28.63 16.56 13.40
C LYS A 18 28.06 16.13 12.07
N HIS A 19 28.91 15.69 11.16
CA HIS A 19 28.45 15.07 9.93
C HIS A 19 27.77 13.72 10.23
N TYR A 20 26.59 13.49 9.64
CA TYR A 20 25.82 12.25 9.81
C TYR A 20 26.65 10.99 9.56
N LYS A 21 27.55 11.02 8.55
CA LYS A 21 28.44 9.90 8.20
C LYS A 21 29.29 9.37 9.35
N LEU A 22 29.67 10.24 10.30
CA LEU A 22 30.55 9.86 11.42
C LEU A 22 29.85 8.98 12.44
N THR A 23 28.52 8.97 12.46
CA THR A 23 27.72 8.22 13.44
C THR A 23 26.86 7.16 12.78
N TYR A 24 26.49 7.38 11.52
CA TYR A 24 25.46 6.58 10.87
C TYR A 24 25.91 5.96 9.55
N TYR A 25 27.16 6.05 9.11
CA TYR A 25 27.61 5.21 7.99
C TYR A 25 28.39 4.01 8.48
N THR A 26 27.91 2.82 8.13
CA THR A 26 28.55 1.56 8.48
C THR A 26 28.46 0.61 7.28
N SER A 27 29.35 0.78 6.30
CA SER A 27 29.41 -0.10 5.12
C SER A 27 29.64 -1.57 5.46
N GLU A 28 30.30 -1.82 6.58
CA GLU A 28 30.58 -3.17 7.08
C GLU A 28 29.39 -3.78 7.84
N TYR A 29 28.30 -3.02 8.02
CA TYR A 29 27.13 -3.53 8.75
C TYR A 29 26.44 -4.62 7.93
N GLN A 30 26.37 -5.81 8.52
CA GLN A 30 25.58 -6.92 8.00
C GLN A 30 24.18 -6.83 8.60
N PRO A 31 23.14 -6.63 7.76
CA PRO A 31 21.76 -6.70 8.22
C PRO A 31 21.47 -8.00 8.96
N GLN A 32 20.73 -7.90 10.06
CA GLN A 32 20.24 -9.04 10.81
C GLN A 32 18.84 -9.42 10.30
N ASP A 33 18.43 -10.67 10.53
CA ASP A 33 17.10 -11.17 10.15
C ASP A 33 15.95 -10.39 10.83
N THR A 34 16.25 -9.72 11.94
CA THR A 34 15.30 -8.90 12.70
C THR A 34 15.29 -7.42 12.29
N ASP A 35 16.21 -6.99 11.43
CA ASP A 35 16.24 -5.60 10.97
C ASP A 35 15.10 -5.32 9.97
N ILE A 36 14.45 -4.16 10.13
CA ILE A 36 13.60 -3.60 9.07
C ILE A 36 14.50 -2.94 8.02
N LEU A 37 14.35 -3.33 6.77
CA LEU A 37 15.12 -2.81 5.64
C LEU A 37 14.29 -1.85 4.79
N ALA A 38 14.90 -0.73 4.39
CA ALA A 38 14.30 0.24 3.49
C ALA A 38 15.25 0.55 2.33
N ALA A 39 14.70 0.66 1.12
CA ALA A 39 15.41 1.09 -0.08
C ALA A 39 14.89 2.48 -0.50
N PHE A 40 15.75 3.48 -0.44
CA PHE A 40 15.42 4.85 -0.81
C PHE A 40 16.05 5.20 -2.16
N ARG A 41 15.23 5.70 -3.09
CA ARG A 41 15.74 6.39 -4.28
C ARG A 41 16.11 7.81 -3.89
N VAL A 42 17.39 8.18 -4.07
CA VAL A 42 17.95 9.45 -3.62
C VAL A 42 18.57 10.18 -4.81
N THR A 43 18.23 11.46 -4.94
CA THR A 43 18.88 12.41 -5.86
C THR A 43 19.60 13.48 -5.02
N PRO A 44 20.93 13.40 -4.85
CA PRO A 44 21.72 14.41 -4.14
C PRO A 44 21.62 15.79 -4.79
N GLN A 45 21.69 16.84 -3.96
CA GLN A 45 21.89 18.21 -4.46
C GLN A 45 23.28 18.36 -5.11
N PRO A 46 23.43 19.20 -6.15
CA PRO A 46 24.74 19.48 -6.75
C PRO A 46 25.79 19.89 -5.70
N GLY A 47 26.98 19.28 -5.77
CA GLY A 47 28.07 19.55 -4.83
C GLY A 47 27.93 18.90 -3.45
N VAL A 48 26.86 18.14 -3.19
CA VAL A 48 26.75 17.33 -1.97
C VAL A 48 27.31 15.93 -2.24
N PRO A 49 28.44 15.56 -1.63
CA PRO A 49 28.96 14.21 -1.77
C PRO A 49 27.96 13.20 -1.18
N LEU A 50 27.76 12.07 -1.88
CA LEU A 50 26.90 10.97 -1.43
C LEU A 50 27.16 10.55 0.01
N ASP A 51 28.42 10.66 0.42
CA ASP A 51 28.88 10.40 1.78
C ASP A 51 28.10 11.16 2.86
N ARG A 52 27.47 12.29 2.53
CA ARG A 52 26.68 13.10 3.45
C ARG A 52 25.32 12.49 3.78
N TYR A 53 24.75 11.65 2.92
CA TYR A 53 23.42 11.02 3.09
C TYR A 53 23.48 9.65 3.77
N LYS A 54 24.68 9.20 4.15
CA LYS A 54 24.91 7.88 4.73
C LYS A 54 24.40 7.84 6.19
N GLY A 55 23.12 7.49 6.34
CA GLY A 55 22.46 7.13 7.59
C GLY A 55 22.11 5.64 7.61
N ARG A 56 22.57 4.88 8.63
CA ARG A 56 22.81 3.42 8.67
C ARG A 56 22.75 2.72 7.32
N CYS A 57 23.48 3.27 6.36
CA CYS A 57 23.35 2.85 4.98
C CYS A 57 24.31 1.67 4.79
N SER A 58 23.74 0.49 4.59
CA SER A 58 24.50 -0.75 4.41
C SER A 58 25.03 -0.87 2.97
N HIS A 59 24.28 -0.36 1.99
CA HIS A 59 24.65 -0.44 0.58
C HIS A 59 24.11 0.76 -0.23
N ILE A 60 24.86 1.19 -1.25
CA ILE A 60 24.43 2.21 -2.22
C ILE A 60 24.63 1.66 -3.62
N GLY A 61 23.54 1.53 -4.38
CA GLY A 61 23.55 1.17 -5.79
C GLY A 61 23.29 2.38 -6.69
N VAL A 62 23.87 2.39 -7.90
CA VAL A 62 23.51 3.38 -8.92
C VAL A 62 22.19 3.01 -9.58
N VAL A 63 21.38 4.00 -9.93
CA VAL A 63 20.18 3.76 -10.73
C VAL A 63 20.59 3.68 -12.21
N PRO A 64 20.28 2.59 -12.94
CA PRO A 64 20.59 2.50 -14.36
C PRO A 64 19.93 3.63 -15.15
N ARG A 65 20.69 4.24 -16.07
CA ARG A 65 20.22 5.26 -17.03
C ARG A 65 19.72 6.58 -16.41
N GLU A 66 19.99 6.82 -15.13
CA GLU A 66 19.64 8.07 -14.46
C GLU A 66 20.92 8.74 -13.93
N ASP A 67 21.12 10.00 -14.32
CA ASP A 67 22.26 10.78 -13.85
C ASP A 67 22.05 11.19 -12.39
N ASN A 68 23.06 10.93 -11.56
CA ASN A 68 23.09 11.33 -10.15
C ASN A 68 21.89 10.81 -9.30
N GLN A 69 21.37 9.63 -9.62
CA GLN A 69 20.39 8.92 -8.79
C GLN A 69 20.94 7.61 -8.22
N TYR A 70 20.56 7.31 -6.99
CA TYR A 70 21.08 6.17 -6.23
C TYR A 70 19.96 5.46 -5.46
N ILE A 71 20.14 4.17 -5.23
CA ILE A 71 19.35 3.40 -4.26
C ILE A 71 20.18 3.24 -2.99
N CYS A 72 19.73 3.86 -1.90
CA CYS A 72 20.34 3.75 -0.58
C CYS A 72 19.57 2.74 0.27
N TYR A 73 20.24 1.67 0.69
CA TYR A 73 19.69 0.64 1.56
C TYR A 73 19.99 0.99 3.02
N VAL A 74 18.95 1.03 3.86
CA VAL A 74 19.05 1.41 5.28
C VAL A 74 18.45 0.31 6.14
N ALA A 75 19.18 -0.08 7.19
CA ALA A 75 18.73 -1.07 8.16
C ALA A 75 18.33 -0.40 9.50
N TYR A 76 17.18 -0.78 10.03
CA TYR A 76 16.62 -0.30 11.28
C TYR A 76 16.42 -1.46 12.24
N ARG A 77 17.01 -1.38 13.43
CA ARG A 77 16.80 -2.39 14.48
C ARG A 77 15.34 -2.48 14.88
N LEU A 78 14.85 -3.68 15.12
CA LEU A 78 13.46 -3.96 15.50
C LEU A 78 12.99 -3.12 16.69
N ASP A 79 13.83 -2.97 17.73
CA ASP A 79 13.54 -2.23 18.96
C ASP A 79 13.19 -0.74 18.77
N LEU A 80 13.37 -0.20 17.55
CA LEU A 80 12.98 1.16 17.22
C LEU A 80 11.47 1.30 16.97
N PHE A 81 10.77 0.19 16.75
CA PHE A 81 9.39 0.17 16.29
C PHE A 81 8.44 -0.30 17.37
N GLU A 82 7.32 0.40 17.49
CA GLU A 82 6.20 -0.02 18.32
C GLU A 82 5.48 -1.20 17.66
N GLU A 83 5.28 -2.27 18.43
CA GLU A 83 4.59 -3.48 17.98
C GLU A 83 3.17 -3.15 17.49
N GLY A 84 2.79 -3.71 16.33
CA GLY A 84 1.45 -3.53 15.76
C GLY A 84 1.15 -2.12 15.20
N SER A 85 2.14 -1.22 15.09
CA SER A 85 1.92 0.17 14.71
C SER A 85 2.61 0.54 13.39
N VAL A 86 1.89 0.39 12.27
CA VAL A 86 2.34 0.88 10.94
C VAL A 86 2.58 2.38 10.96
N THR A 87 1.83 3.12 11.77
CA THR A 87 1.99 4.56 11.94
C THR A 87 3.29 4.92 12.63
N ASN A 88 3.68 4.18 13.68
CA ASN A 88 5.00 4.35 14.29
C ASN A 88 6.11 4.05 13.27
N MET A 89 6.00 2.96 12.52
CA MET A 89 6.95 2.58 11.47
C MET A 89 7.11 3.68 10.41
N PHE A 90 6.01 4.18 9.84
CA PHE A 90 6.06 5.28 8.88
C PHE A 90 6.55 6.60 9.49
N THR A 91 6.20 6.90 10.73
CA THR A 91 6.71 8.09 11.41
C THR A 91 8.24 8.03 11.54
N SER A 92 8.79 6.86 11.84
CA SER A 92 10.24 6.63 11.96
C SER A 92 10.97 6.65 10.60
N ILE A 93 10.40 6.01 9.56
CA ILE A 93 11.06 5.85 8.26
C ILE A 93 10.86 7.09 7.36
N VAL A 94 9.65 7.66 7.33
CA VAL A 94 9.28 8.73 6.40
C VAL A 94 8.78 10.02 7.07
N GLY A 95 8.56 10.04 8.39
CA GLY A 95 7.86 11.15 9.08
C GLY A 95 8.49 12.53 8.90
N ASN A 96 9.81 12.65 9.07
CA ASN A 96 10.53 13.91 8.88
C ASN A 96 10.97 14.16 7.43
N VAL A 97 10.83 13.16 6.55
CA VAL A 97 11.22 13.24 5.14
C VAL A 97 10.03 13.62 4.26
N PHE A 98 8.80 13.26 4.67
CA PHE A 98 7.57 13.44 3.86
C PHE A 98 6.35 13.97 4.62
N ARG A 99 6.46 14.34 5.92
CA ARG A 99 5.38 14.92 6.77
C ARG A 99 4.04 14.15 6.67
N PHE A 100 4.00 12.95 7.23
CA PHE A 100 2.80 12.10 7.23
C PHE A 100 1.95 12.24 8.51
N LYS A 101 0.64 12.10 8.38
CA LYS A 101 -0.31 11.75 9.46
C LYS A 101 -1.18 10.60 8.95
N ALA A 102 -1.18 9.44 9.59
CA ALA A 102 -2.06 8.33 9.18
C ALA A 102 -2.44 7.38 10.33
N LEU A 103 -3.60 6.75 10.13
CA LEU A 103 -4.25 5.55 10.70
C LEU A 103 -3.89 5.08 12.12
N ARG A 104 -4.90 4.85 12.96
CA ARG A 104 -4.72 4.50 14.38
C ARG A 104 -4.76 2.99 14.68
N ALA A 105 -5.50 2.22 13.87
CA ALA A 105 -5.55 0.76 13.83
C ALA A 105 -6.55 0.35 12.72
N LEU A 106 -6.32 -0.79 12.08
CA LEU A 106 -7.30 -1.48 11.23
C LEU A 106 -7.41 -2.93 11.80
N ARG A 107 -8.58 -3.58 11.62
CA ARG A 107 -8.85 -4.90 12.23
C ARG A 107 -8.08 -6.01 11.49
N PRO A 108 -7.80 -7.16 12.12
CA PRO A 108 -7.14 -8.28 11.44
C PRO A 108 -7.87 -8.65 10.14
N PRO A 109 -7.15 -8.87 9.04
CA PRO A 109 -7.78 -9.18 7.76
C PRO A 109 -8.37 -10.59 7.79
N HIS A 110 -9.45 -10.80 7.05
CA HIS A 110 -9.83 -12.12 6.57
C HIS A 110 -8.82 -12.55 5.51
N SER A 111 -8.40 -13.81 5.51
CA SER A 111 -7.66 -14.34 4.37
C SER A 111 -8.54 -14.41 3.14
N ILE A 112 -7.92 -14.37 1.97
CA ILE A 112 -8.59 -14.60 0.68
C ILE A 112 -9.46 -15.87 0.75
N GLN A 113 -8.93 -16.94 1.33
CA GLN A 113 -9.64 -18.21 1.49
C GLN A 113 -10.88 -18.06 2.38
N VAL A 114 -10.73 -17.41 3.54
CA VAL A 114 -11.86 -17.17 4.46
C VAL A 114 -12.92 -16.29 3.81
N GLU A 115 -12.53 -15.29 3.02
CA GLU A 115 -13.50 -14.47 2.30
C GLU A 115 -14.24 -15.29 1.23
N ARG A 116 -13.53 -16.10 0.43
CA ARG A 116 -14.15 -17.00 -0.54
C ARG A 116 -15.12 -17.97 0.12
N ASP A 117 -14.75 -18.53 1.27
CA ASP A 117 -15.60 -19.44 2.04
C ASP A 117 -16.86 -18.76 2.56
N LYS A 118 -16.72 -17.52 3.06
CA LYS A 118 -17.88 -16.72 3.50
C LYS A 118 -18.83 -16.37 2.36
N LEU A 119 -18.30 -16.15 1.17
CA LEU A 119 -19.09 -15.79 -0.02
C LEU A 119 -19.57 -17.01 -0.81
N ASN A 120 -19.00 -18.20 -0.55
CA ASN A 120 -19.20 -19.42 -1.33
C ASN A 120 -18.94 -19.21 -2.84
N LYS A 121 -17.80 -18.58 -3.17
CA LYS A 121 -17.41 -18.21 -4.55
C LYS A 121 -15.95 -18.58 -4.82
N TYR A 122 -15.74 -19.50 -5.77
CA TYR A 122 -14.45 -20.12 -6.08
C TYR A 122 -14.17 -20.11 -7.58
N ASP A 123 -12.93 -20.39 -7.96
CA ASP A 123 -12.49 -20.67 -9.34
C ASP A 123 -12.80 -19.58 -10.38
N ARG A 124 -12.93 -18.33 -9.90
CA ARG A 124 -13.04 -17.13 -10.73
C ARG A 124 -12.72 -15.87 -9.93
N PRO A 125 -12.39 -14.77 -10.63
CA PRO A 125 -12.43 -13.44 -10.05
C PRO A 125 -13.80 -13.10 -9.48
N LEU A 126 -13.81 -12.34 -8.39
CA LEU A 126 -15.02 -11.71 -7.88
C LEU A 126 -15.36 -10.51 -8.76
N LEU A 127 -16.65 -10.26 -8.98
CA LEU A 127 -17.13 -9.17 -9.83
C LEU A 127 -17.74 -8.07 -8.98
N GLY A 128 -17.34 -6.83 -9.24
CA GLY A 128 -17.85 -5.67 -8.55
C GLY A 128 -18.28 -4.53 -9.49
N CYS A 129 -18.98 -3.55 -8.94
CA CYS A 129 -19.30 -2.31 -9.65
C CYS A 129 -19.21 -1.11 -8.70
N THR A 130 -18.56 -0.03 -9.17
CA THR A 130 -18.65 1.27 -8.48
C THR A 130 -19.85 2.02 -9.02
N ILE A 131 -20.75 2.42 -8.13
CA ILE A 131 -22.01 3.05 -8.52
C ILE A 131 -21.80 4.43 -9.13
N LYS A 132 -22.62 4.73 -10.14
CA LYS A 132 -22.60 5.97 -10.92
C LYS A 132 -24.01 6.58 -10.98
N PRO A 133 -24.12 7.92 -11.10
CA PRO A 133 -23.04 8.91 -11.08
C PRO A 133 -22.31 8.95 -9.73
N LYS A 134 -21.06 9.43 -9.76
CA LYS A 134 -20.14 9.45 -8.61
C LYS A 134 -20.73 10.09 -7.35
N LEU A 135 -21.51 11.16 -7.52
CA LEU A 135 -22.23 11.85 -6.45
C LEU A 135 -23.62 12.26 -6.93
N GLY A 136 -24.53 12.55 -6.00
CA GLY A 136 -25.86 13.10 -6.28
C GLY A 136 -27.00 12.08 -6.33
N LEU A 137 -26.73 10.79 -6.18
CA LEU A 137 -27.77 9.77 -6.00
C LEU A 137 -28.35 9.84 -4.58
N SER A 138 -29.66 9.59 -4.48
CA SER A 138 -30.33 9.32 -3.21
C SER A 138 -30.15 7.85 -2.79
N ALA A 139 -30.30 7.57 -1.50
CA ALA A 139 -30.16 6.21 -0.97
C ALA A 139 -31.10 5.19 -1.64
N LYS A 140 -32.34 5.61 -1.99
CA LYS A 140 -33.32 4.73 -2.63
C LYS A 140 -32.91 4.32 -4.05
N ASN A 141 -32.40 5.28 -4.83
CA ASN A 141 -31.98 5.01 -6.21
C ASN A 141 -30.66 4.24 -6.27
N TYR A 142 -29.83 4.36 -5.24
CA TYR A 142 -28.61 3.57 -5.11
C TYR A 142 -28.91 2.06 -5.16
N VAL A 143 -29.90 1.60 -4.41
CA VAL A 143 -30.17 0.17 -4.25
C VAL A 143 -30.79 -0.47 -5.50
N TYR A 144 -31.61 0.25 -6.25
CA TYR A 144 -32.33 -0.32 -7.41
C TYR A 144 -31.41 -0.72 -8.57
N GLU A 145 -30.36 0.07 -8.84
CA GLU A 145 -29.41 -0.16 -9.95
C GLU A 145 -28.37 -1.26 -9.65
N CYS A 146 -28.23 -1.68 -8.38
CA CYS A 146 -27.08 -2.47 -7.90
C CYS A 146 -27.27 -3.98 -7.91
N LEU A 147 -28.51 -4.47 -7.88
CA LEU A 147 -28.83 -5.77 -7.28
C LEU A 147 -29.14 -6.94 -8.22
N PRO A 148 -29.73 -6.74 -9.42
CA PRO A 148 -30.09 -7.88 -10.28
C PRO A 148 -28.99 -8.40 -11.23
N SER A 149 -27.75 -7.88 -11.15
CA SER A 149 -26.80 -7.93 -12.27
C SER A 149 -25.80 -9.10 -12.27
N GLY A 150 -25.96 -10.09 -11.39
CA GLY A 150 -24.98 -11.20 -11.28
C GLY A 150 -23.62 -10.77 -10.69
N LEU A 151 -23.50 -9.53 -10.21
CA LEU A 151 -22.31 -9.02 -9.51
C LEU A 151 -22.24 -9.55 -8.08
N ASP A 152 -21.02 -9.80 -7.61
CA ASP A 152 -20.74 -10.22 -6.24
C ASP A 152 -20.78 -9.03 -5.28
N PHE A 153 -20.30 -7.86 -5.74
CA PHE A 153 -20.21 -6.63 -4.95
C PHE A 153 -20.71 -5.39 -5.68
N THR A 154 -21.13 -4.40 -4.90
CA THR A 154 -21.21 -3.01 -5.34
C THR A 154 -20.52 -2.12 -4.33
N LYS A 155 -19.97 -0.99 -4.76
CA LYS A 155 -19.27 -0.06 -3.87
C LYS A 155 -19.66 1.39 -4.12
N TYR A 156 -19.60 2.14 -3.03
CA TYR A 156 -19.61 3.59 -3.09
C TYR A 156 -18.37 4.12 -3.82
N ASP A 157 -18.52 5.25 -4.51
CA ASP A 157 -17.40 5.98 -5.10
C ASP A 157 -16.52 6.60 -3.99
N GLU A 158 -15.25 6.91 -4.26
CA GLU A 158 -14.31 7.22 -3.17
C GLU A 158 -14.62 8.49 -2.39
N ASN A 159 -15.34 9.42 -3.01
CA ASN A 159 -15.74 10.67 -2.38
C ASN A 159 -17.18 10.62 -1.83
N MET A 160 -17.88 9.48 -1.94
CA MET A 160 -19.21 9.30 -1.37
C MET A 160 -19.08 8.88 0.10
N ASN A 161 -19.56 9.74 1.00
CA ASN A 161 -19.41 9.58 2.45
C ASN A 161 -20.77 9.80 3.12
N SER A 162 -21.01 11.04 3.59
CA SER A 162 -22.29 11.49 4.11
C SER A 162 -22.48 12.92 3.68
N GLN A 163 -23.25 13.12 2.62
CA GLN A 163 -23.48 14.41 2.00
C GLN A 163 -24.96 14.81 2.13
N PRO A 164 -25.32 16.09 1.93
CA PRO A 164 -26.72 16.53 2.03
C PRO A 164 -27.71 15.80 1.13
N PHE A 165 -27.24 15.20 0.03
CA PHE A 165 -28.08 14.43 -0.89
C PHE A 165 -28.22 12.93 -0.52
N MET A 166 -27.40 12.42 0.41
CA MET A 166 -27.46 11.05 0.92
C MET A 166 -26.67 10.93 2.21
N HIS A 167 -27.36 10.65 3.32
CA HIS A 167 -26.72 10.40 4.60
C HIS A 167 -26.37 8.92 4.73
N TRP A 168 -25.25 8.61 5.37
CA TRP A 168 -24.76 7.24 5.49
C TRP A 168 -25.68 6.28 6.27
N ARG A 169 -26.63 6.82 7.05
CA ARG A 169 -27.62 6.05 7.83
C ARG A 169 -28.95 5.85 7.11
N ASP A 170 -29.10 6.36 5.90
CA ASP A 170 -30.33 6.18 5.15
C ASP A 170 -30.53 4.67 4.85
N PRO A 171 -31.75 4.14 5.00
CA PRO A 171 -32.01 2.70 4.88
C PRO A 171 -31.71 2.20 3.45
N GLN A 172 -30.94 1.11 3.35
CA GLN A 172 -30.72 0.35 2.12
C GLN A 172 -31.73 -0.80 2.02
N ALA A 173 -32.21 -1.15 0.83
CA ALA A 173 -33.17 -2.25 0.63
C ALA A 173 -32.49 -3.63 0.58
N GLU A 174 -33.23 -4.67 1.00
CA GLU A 174 -32.73 -6.05 1.14
C GLU A 174 -32.77 -6.86 -0.17
N THR A 175 -31.78 -7.74 -0.35
CA THR A 175 -31.50 -8.47 -1.61
C THR A 175 -31.66 -9.98 -1.54
N GLY A 176 -31.75 -10.56 -0.35
CA GLY A 176 -31.73 -12.02 -0.17
C GLY A 176 -30.38 -12.70 -0.44
N GLU A 177 -29.33 -11.96 -0.83
CA GLU A 177 -27.94 -12.44 -0.98
C GLU A 177 -26.99 -11.63 -0.09
N ILE A 178 -25.90 -12.25 0.39
CA ILE A 178 -24.81 -11.52 1.06
C ILE A 178 -24.12 -10.62 0.04
N LYS A 179 -24.27 -9.30 0.20
CA LYS A 179 -23.58 -8.27 -0.61
C LYS A 179 -22.62 -7.48 0.30
N GLY A 180 -21.41 -7.22 -0.18
CA GLY A 180 -20.42 -6.37 0.50
C GLY A 180 -20.42 -4.94 -0.02
N TYR A 181 -20.15 -3.96 0.86
CA TYR A 181 -19.99 -2.54 0.53
C TYR A 181 -18.65 -2.02 1.08
N TYR A 182 -17.80 -1.43 0.23
CA TYR A 182 -16.52 -0.85 0.68
C TYR A 182 -16.69 0.63 1.07
N LEU A 183 -16.20 0.99 2.26
CA LEU A 183 -16.14 2.35 2.80
C LEU A 183 -14.74 2.96 2.59
N ASN A 184 -14.66 4.28 2.38
CA ASN A 184 -13.49 4.90 1.73
C ASN A 184 -12.31 5.35 2.62
N ALA A 185 -11.08 5.19 2.09
CA ALA A 185 -9.90 6.01 2.42
C ALA A 185 -8.90 6.05 1.24
N THR A 186 -8.43 7.24 0.82
CA THR A 186 -7.51 7.41 -0.36
C THR A 186 -6.30 8.30 -0.04
N PRO A 187 -5.05 7.87 -0.36
CA PRO A 187 -3.89 8.78 -0.47
C PRO A 187 -3.30 8.86 -1.90
N VAL A 188 -2.55 9.94 -2.20
CA VAL A 188 -1.96 10.30 -3.51
C VAL A 188 -0.46 10.64 -3.34
N ILE A 189 0.45 9.66 -3.34
CA ILE A 189 1.91 9.89 -3.18
C ILE A 189 2.81 8.90 -3.97
N ASP A 190 2.24 8.09 -4.86
CA ASP A 190 2.89 6.95 -5.50
C ASP A 190 3.23 7.14 -6.98
N ARG A 191 2.79 8.25 -7.58
CA ARG A 191 2.86 8.47 -9.04
C ARG A 191 4.24 8.86 -9.57
N GLN A 192 4.98 9.71 -8.86
CA GLN A 192 6.22 10.30 -9.39
C GLN A 192 7.43 9.41 -9.08
N LYS A 193 8.15 8.97 -10.12
CA LYS A 193 9.32 8.07 -9.94
C LYS A 193 10.47 8.70 -9.14
N ASN A 194 10.61 10.02 -9.21
CA ASN A 194 11.70 10.76 -8.56
C ASN A 194 11.40 11.16 -7.11
N HIS A 195 10.13 11.13 -6.67
CA HIS A 195 9.74 11.58 -5.34
C HIS A 195 8.40 10.98 -4.90
N GLY A 196 8.37 10.46 -3.67
CA GLY A 196 7.17 9.91 -3.05
C GLY A 196 7.44 8.54 -2.45
N MET A 197 6.38 7.75 -2.30
CA MET A 197 6.45 6.39 -1.80
C MET A 197 5.76 5.46 -2.79
N HIS A 198 6.53 4.52 -3.33
CA HIS A 198 6.00 3.58 -4.31
C HIS A 198 4.83 2.78 -3.74
N PHE A 199 3.80 2.52 -4.55
CA PHE A 199 2.58 1.80 -4.15
C PHE A 199 2.85 0.47 -3.42
N ARG A 200 3.84 -0.32 -3.87
CA ARG A 200 4.28 -1.54 -3.17
C ARG A 200 4.52 -1.38 -1.66
N VAL A 201 4.99 -0.21 -1.21
CA VAL A 201 5.21 0.06 0.23
C VAL A 201 3.88 0.28 0.95
N LEU A 202 2.93 0.96 0.30
CA LEU A 202 1.56 1.12 0.79
C LEU A 202 0.82 -0.23 0.84
N ALA A 203 0.97 -1.07 -0.20
CA ALA A 203 0.44 -2.42 -0.24
C ALA A 203 0.98 -3.27 0.92
N LYS A 204 2.31 -3.26 1.14
CA LYS A 204 2.95 -3.94 2.27
C LYS A 204 2.52 -3.41 3.62
N ALA A 205 2.15 -2.13 3.73
CA ALA A 205 1.68 -1.55 4.98
C ALA A 205 0.21 -1.90 5.26
N LEU A 206 -0.62 -1.97 4.22
CA LEU A 206 -2.03 -2.33 4.36
C LEU A 206 -2.23 -3.78 4.80
N ARG A 207 -1.49 -4.73 4.20
CA ARG A 207 -1.63 -6.16 4.49
C ARG A 207 -1.55 -6.50 6.00
N PRO A 208 -0.48 -6.14 6.74
CA PRO A 208 -0.41 -6.36 8.18
C PRO A 208 -1.30 -5.39 8.98
N SER A 209 -1.71 -4.25 8.41
CA SER A 209 -2.76 -3.42 9.05
C SER A 209 -4.12 -4.12 9.03
N GLY A 210 -4.35 -5.00 8.07
CA GLY A 210 -5.53 -5.83 7.94
C GLY A 210 -6.58 -5.33 6.97
N GLY A 211 -6.15 -4.85 5.81
CA GLY A 211 -7.06 -4.66 4.69
C GLY A 211 -7.27 -5.98 3.95
N ASP A 212 -8.53 -6.36 3.72
CA ASP A 212 -8.89 -7.55 2.95
C ASP A 212 -8.66 -7.32 1.45
N HIS A 213 -9.00 -6.12 0.96
CA HIS A 213 -8.94 -5.73 -0.45
C HIS A 213 -8.12 -4.45 -0.66
N ILE A 214 -7.41 -4.35 -1.78
CA ILE A 214 -6.76 -3.10 -2.20
C ILE A 214 -6.79 -2.92 -3.71
N HIS A 215 -7.06 -1.69 -4.17
CA HIS A 215 -6.97 -1.35 -5.58
C HIS A 215 -5.52 -1.49 -6.08
N ALA A 216 -5.30 -2.29 -7.12
CA ALA A 216 -3.98 -2.69 -7.61
C ALA A 216 -3.70 -2.23 -9.06
N GLY A 217 -4.57 -1.37 -9.61
CA GLY A 217 -4.52 -0.93 -11.01
C GLY A 217 -5.18 -1.95 -11.96
N THR A 218 -5.21 -1.62 -13.25
CA THR A 218 -5.88 -2.45 -14.28
C THR A 218 -4.97 -2.81 -15.46
N LEU A 219 -3.89 -2.06 -15.69
CA LEU A 219 -2.98 -2.13 -16.85
C LEU A 219 -3.61 -1.81 -18.22
N VAL A 220 -4.84 -2.25 -18.46
CA VAL A 220 -5.59 -2.05 -19.72
C VAL A 220 -6.64 -0.95 -19.61
N GLY A 221 -6.96 -0.51 -18.39
CA GLY A 221 -7.93 0.54 -18.16
C GLY A 221 -7.34 1.95 -18.21
N LYS A 222 -8.11 2.92 -17.72
CA LYS A 222 -7.79 4.35 -17.84
C LYS A 222 -6.69 4.87 -16.91
N LEU A 223 -6.25 4.07 -15.95
CA LEU A 223 -5.31 4.48 -14.90
C LEU A 223 -3.93 3.93 -15.20
N GLU A 224 -2.91 4.69 -14.79
CA GLU A 224 -1.50 4.36 -14.99
C GLU A 224 -1.14 3.01 -14.36
N GLY A 225 -0.32 2.22 -15.05
CA GLY A 225 0.21 0.96 -14.54
C GLY A 225 1.26 0.38 -15.49
N GLU A 226 2.34 -0.12 -14.92
CA GLU A 226 3.39 -0.84 -15.65
C GLU A 226 3.30 -2.33 -15.30
N ARG A 227 3.22 -3.20 -16.30
CA ARG A 227 2.84 -4.62 -16.11
C ARG A 227 3.70 -5.32 -15.07
N ASP A 228 5.01 -5.31 -15.22
CA ASP A 228 5.92 -6.06 -14.32
C ASP A 228 5.91 -5.49 -12.90
N ILE A 229 5.78 -4.17 -12.76
CA ILE A 229 5.67 -3.50 -11.47
C ILE A 229 4.36 -3.89 -10.78
N THR A 230 3.25 -3.92 -11.52
CA THR A 230 1.94 -4.33 -11.03
C THR A 230 1.94 -5.78 -10.56
N LEU A 231 2.46 -6.69 -11.39
CA LEU A 231 2.61 -8.09 -11.00
C LEU A 231 3.47 -8.22 -9.72
N GLY A 232 4.56 -7.47 -9.62
CA GLY A 232 5.43 -7.49 -8.44
C GLY A 232 4.72 -7.13 -7.13
N PHE A 233 3.87 -6.11 -7.11
CA PHE A 233 3.13 -5.78 -5.90
C PHE A 233 1.85 -6.61 -5.70
N VAL A 234 1.32 -7.25 -6.75
CA VAL A 234 0.26 -8.26 -6.63
C VAL A 234 0.79 -9.52 -5.95
N ASP A 235 1.98 -9.99 -6.31
CA ASP A 235 2.65 -11.11 -5.64
C ASP A 235 2.87 -10.79 -4.15
N LEU A 236 3.35 -9.58 -3.84
CA LEU A 236 3.51 -9.11 -2.46
C LEU A 236 2.19 -9.04 -1.65
N LEU A 237 1.05 -8.90 -2.32
CA LEU A 237 -0.26 -8.88 -1.68
C LEU A 237 -0.79 -10.30 -1.40
N ARG A 238 -0.52 -11.27 -2.28
CA ARG A 238 -1.12 -12.60 -2.22
C ARG A 238 -0.20 -13.66 -1.62
N ASP A 239 1.05 -13.68 -2.05
CA ASP A 239 1.95 -14.80 -1.78
C ASP A 239 2.45 -14.75 -0.33
N ASP A 240 2.78 -15.91 0.23
CA ASP A 240 3.41 -15.99 1.55
C ASP A 240 4.92 -15.69 1.47
N TYR A 241 5.51 -15.89 0.30
CA TYR A 241 6.93 -15.67 0.07
C TYR A 241 7.17 -15.10 -1.32
N THR A 242 7.97 -14.04 -1.41
CA THR A 242 8.34 -13.41 -2.68
C THR A 242 9.83 -13.17 -2.71
N GLU A 243 10.53 -13.68 -3.73
CA GLU A 243 11.97 -13.48 -3.91
C GLU A 243 12.29 -12.09 -4.47
N ILE A 244 13.55 -11.68 -4.30
CA ILE A 244 14.06 -10.46 -4.93
C ILE A 244 13.94 -10.57 -6.46
N ASP A 245 13.37 -9.55 -7.09
CA ASP A 245 13.21 -9.48 -8.54
C ASP A 245 13.30 -8.01 -8.98
N ALA A 246 14.42 -7.64 -9.59
CA ALA A 246 14.66 -6.28 -10.04
C ALA A 246 13.71 -5.86 -11.18
N ASN A 247 13.26 -6.79 -12.03
CA ASN A 247 12.36 -6.49 -13.15
C ASN A 247 10.96 -6.14 -12.65
N ARG A 248 10.51 -6.81 -11.59
CA ARG A 248 9.26 -6.49 -10.88
C ARG A 248 9.43 -5.44 -9.78
N SER A 249 10.64 -4.86 -9.68
CA SER A 249 11.03 -3.90 -8.65
C SER A 249 10.77 -4.37 -7.20
N ILE A 250 11.03 -5.64 -6.94
CA ILE A 250 11.08 -6.23 -5.61
C ILE A 250 12.54 -6.17 -5.16
N TYR A 251 12.82 -5.26 -4.21
CA TYR A 251 14.19 -4.97 -3.75
C TYR A 251 14.66 -5.87 -2.60
N PHE A 252 13.72 -6.56 -1.94
CA PHE A 252 13.99 -7.44 -0.82
C PHE A 252 13.10 -8.66 -0.93
N THR A 253 13.68 -9.83 -0.70
CA THR A 253 12.92 -11.04 -0.42
C THR A 253 11.99 -10.78 0.77
N GLN A 254 10.72 -11.18 0.65
CA GLN A 254 9.69 -10.96 1.66
C GLN A 254 9.07 -12.30 2.04
N SER A 255 9.24 -12.70 3.30
CA SER A 255 8.40 -13.72 3.92
C SER A 255 7.28 -13.03 4.69
N TRP A 256 6.06 -13.52 4.54
CA TRP A 256 4.88 -13.03 5.25
C TRP A 256 4.52 -13.88 6.46
N VAL A 257 5.25 -14.98 6.70
CA VAL A 257 5.10 -15.84 7.88
C VAL A 257 3.63 -16.19 8.17
N SER A 258 2.93 -16.61 7.12
CA SER A 258 1.51 -16.97 7.11
C SER A 258 0.54 -15.81 7.34
N THR A 259 0.99 -14.56 7.18
CA THR A 259 0.09 -13.40 7.19
C THR A 259 -0.89 -13.53 6.03
N PRO A 260 -2.21 -13.44 6.28
CA PRO A 260 -3.22 -13.57 5.24
C PRO A 260 -2.95 -12.70 4.00
N GLY A 261 -3.21 -13.26 2.82
CA GLY A 261 -3.16 -12.52 1.56
C GLY A 261 -4.29 -11.48 1.46
N VAL A 262 -4.08 -10.48 0.61
CA VAL A 262 -5.01 -9.40 0.30
C VAL A 262 -5.47 -9.54 -1.14
N LEU A 263 -6.77 -9.44 -1.39
CA LEU A 263 -7.32 -9.49 -2.74
C LEU A 263 -6.98 -8.20 -3.52
N PRO A 264 -6.25 -8.30 -4.65
CA PRO A 264 -6.05 -7.18 -5.55
C PRO A 264 -7.36 -6.86 -6.27
N VAL A 265 -7.73 -5.58 -6.30
CA VAL A 265 -8.91 -5.07 -6.98
C VAL A 265 -8.48 -4.34 -8.25
N ALA A 266 -8.87 -4.87 -9.41
CA ALA A 266 -8.70 -4.22 -10.70
C ALA A 266 -9.95 -3.38 -11.01
N SER A 267 -9.80 -2.05 -11.02
CA SER A 267 -10.93 -1.13 -11.17
C SER A 267 -10.51 0.14 -11.90
N GLY A 268 -11.32 0.55 -12.88
CA GLY A 268 -11.19 1.86 -13.53
C GLY A 268 -11.09 1.78 -15.04
N GLY A 269 -12.19 2.11 -15.71
CA GLY A 269 -12.23 2.25 -17.18
C GLY A 269 -12.01 0.94 -17.93
N ILE A 270 -12.48 -0.17 -17.37
CA ILE A 270 -12.42 -1.51 -17.97
C ILE A 270 -13.84 -1.94 -18.42
N HIS A 271 -13.90 -2.79 -19.45
CA HIS A 271 -15.13 -3.36 -20.02
C HIS A 271 -14.95 -4.84 -20.41
N VAL A 272 -16.00 -5.47 -20.92
CA VAL A 272 -16.05 -6.93 -21.16
C VAL A 272 -14.95 -7.46 -22.09
N TRP A 273 -14.49 -6.66 -23.05
CA TRP A 273 -13.39 -7.05 -23.95
C TRP A 273 -12.02 -7.11 -23.29
N ASP A 274 -11.85 -6.47 -22.13
CA ASP A 274 -10.61 -6.52 -21.35
C ASP A 274 -10.52 -7.81 -20.52
N MET A 275 -11.58 -8.61 -20.47
CA MET A 275 -11.66 -9.79 -19.60
C MET A 275 -10.52 -10.79 -19.82
N PRO A 276 -10.13 -11.15 -21.06
CA PRO A 276 -9.01 -12.07 -21.28
C PRO A 276 -7.72 -11.55 -20.63
N ASP A 277 -7.36 -10.30 -20.88
CA ASP A 277 -6.16 -9.67 -20.31
C ASP A 277 -6.24 -9.61 -18.79
N LEU A 278 -7.38 -9.18 -18.23
CA LEU A 278 -7.58 -9.09 -16.78
C LEU A 278 -7.44 -10.45 -16.09
N THR A 279 -8.02 -11.50 -16.67
CA THR A 279 -7.91 -12.86 -16.13
C THR A 279 -6.49 -13.42 -16.25
N GLU A 280 -5.75 -13.10 -17.32
CA GLU A 280 -4.34 -13.47 -17.45
C GLU A 280 -3.47 -12.75 -16.41
N ILE A 281 -3.70 -11.44 -16.23
CA ILE A 281 -2.87 -10.59 -15.37
C ILE A 281 -3.12 -10.90 -13.89
N PHE A 282 -4.39 -10.92 -13.47
CA PHE A 282 -4.75 -10.97 -12.06
C PHE A 282 -5.14 -12.37 -11.58
N GLY A 283 -5.54 -13.28 -12.48
CA GLY A 283 -6.01 -14.62 -12.11
C GLY A 283 -7.24 -14.61 -11.21
N ASP A 284 -7.58 -15.78 -10.67
CA ASP A 284 -8.85 -15.97 -9.95
C ASP A 284 -8.92 -15.19 -8.64
N ASP A 285 -7.82 -15.12 -7.88
CA ASP A 285 -7.72 -14.36 -6.63
C ASP A 285 -7.60 -12.86 -6.90
N SER A 286 -8.69 -12.29 -7.41
CA SER A 286 -8.85 -10.87 -7.70
C SER A 286 -10.32 -10.43 -7.65
N VAL A 287 -10.53 -9.11 -7.59
CA VAL A 287 -11.85 -8.49 -7.78
C VAL A 287 -11.80 -7.59 -9.02
N LEU A 288 -12.63 -7.86 -10.03
CA LEU A 288 -12.73 -7.05 -11.24
C LEU A 288 -13.96 -6.14 -11.15
N GLN A 289 -13.74 -4.82 -11.23
CA GLN A 289 -14.79 -3.82 -11.01
C GLN A 289 -15.16 -3.03 -12.27
N PHE A 290 -16.40 -3.20 -12.72
CA PHE A 290 -16.96 -2.59 -13.92
C PHE A 290 -18.01 -1.55 -13.54
N GLY A 291 -17.60 -0.29 -13.35
CA GLY A 291 -18.52 0.82 -13.07
C GLY A 291 -19.36 1.18 -14.30
N GLY A 292 -18.84 2.11 -15.13
CA GLY A 292 -19.50 2.49 -16.40
C GLY A 292 -19.72 1.29 -17.32
N GLY A 293 -18.78 0.32 -17.35
CA GLY A 293 -18.92 -0.91 -18.13
C GLY A 293 -20.10 -1.82 -17.74
N THR A 294 -20.80 -1.53 -16.63
CA THR A 294 -22.07 -2.18 -16.28
C THR A 294 -23.24 -1.20 -16.43
N LEU A 295 -23.16 -0.03 -15.78
CA LEU A 295 -24.29 0.89 -15.63
C LEU A 295 -24.63 1.68 -16.90
N GLU A 296 -23.74 1.70 -17.89
CA GLU A 296 -23.95 2.39 -19.18
C GLU A 296 -24.31 1.40 -20.30
N HIS A 297 -24.64 0.15 -19.97
CA HIS A 297 -25.10 -0.83 -20.95
C HIS A 297 -26.48 -0.43 -21.51
N PRO A 298 -26.68 -0.45 -22.85
CA PRO A 298 -27.95 -0.08 -23.49
C PRO A 298 -29.08 -1.09 -23.27
#